data_AF-A0A161Y107-F1
#
_entry.id   AF-A0A161Y107-F1
#
_cell.length_a   1.000
_cell.length_b   1.000
_cell.length_c   1.000
_cell.angle_alpha   90.00
_cell.angle_beta   90.00
_cell.angle_gamma   90.00
#
_symmetry.space_group_name_H-M   'P 1'
#
loop_
_entity.id
_entity.type
_entity.pdbx_description
1 polymer ?
#
loop_
_entity_poly.entity_id
_entity_poly.type
_entity_poly.pdbx_seq_one_letter_code
_entity_poly.pdbx_strand_id
1 'polypeptide(L)'
;MKLSYIILLSIAAIAYFYIQLWDDRLVTPQYLVLLFICTLYGRYKKDTNMTHIAGYIFVASSTTFIIFERGLINHVTPEENPLLQGIVIYGTQMAFSLITVCVLIFRVQLSRLISKSPQIQLTNFDGIFHWLFIYCSLIYLLAMLEHIAWTYFNMKSWTLIYDNFEGLIYISWALCCGGLLTMMICSPELKSNSQKRETS
;
A
#
# COMPACT_ATOMS: atom_id res chain seq x y z
N MET A 1 14.51 -3.41 24.99
CA MET A 1 14.92 -3.44 23.58
C MET A 1 14.82 -2.02 23.00
N LYS A 2 15.70 -1.64 22.08
CA LYS A 2 15.54 -0.35 21.35
C LYS A 2 14.24 -0.38 20.55
N LEU A 3 13.52 0.75 20.52
CA LEU A 3 12.24 0.89 19.82
C LEU A 3 12.32 0.46 18.34
N SER A 4 13.45 0.78 17.69
CA SER A 4 13.75 0.38 16.32
C SER A 4 13.74 -1.13 16.11
N TYR A 5 14.19 -1.93 17.08
CA TYR A 5 14.14 -3.39 16.99
C TYR A 5 12.72 -3.94 17.10
N ILE A 6 11.86 -3.30 17.91
CA ILE A 6 10.46 -3.72 18.04
C ILE A 6 9.69 -3.42 16.74
N ILE A 7 9.95 -2.26 16.14
CA ILE A 7 9.38 -1.88 14.84
C ILE A 7 9.83 -2.86 13.75
N LEU A 8 11.13 -3.13 13.65
CA LEU A 8 11.67 -4.06 12.66
C LEU A 8 11.11 -5.48 12.86
N LEU A 9 11.02 -5.94 14.11
CA LEU A 9 10.43 -7.23 14.45
C LEU A 9 8.95 -7.30 14.06
N SER A 10 8.21 -6.21 14.24
CA SER A 10 6.79 -6.13 13.86
C SER A 10 6.62 -6.19 12.34
N ILE A 11 7.45 -5.48 11.57
CA ILE A 11 7.48 -5.57 10.10
C ILE A 11 7.78 -7.00 9.66
N ALA A 12 8.84 -7.60 10.21
CA ALA A 12 9.25 -8.96 9.86
C ALA A 12 8.17 -9.99 10.23
N ALA A 13 7.52 -9.84 11.39
CA ALA A 13 6.44 -10.71 11.82
C ALA A 13 5.21 -10.60 10.92
N ILE A 14 4.80 -9.38 10.54
CA ILE A 14 3.66 -9.18 9.62
C ILE A 14 4.00 -9.74 8.24
N ALA A 15 5.20 -9.48 7.71
CA ALA A 15 5.64 -10.02 6.42
C ALA A 15 5.64 -11.55 6.42
N TYR A 16 6.23 -12.16 7.44
CA TYR A 16 6.24 -13.60 7.60
C TYR A 16 4.83 -14.17 7.70
N PHE A 17 3.94 -13.53 8.47
CA PHE A 17 2.55 -13.94 8.60
C PHE A 17 1.78 -13.88 7.27
N TYR A 18 1.90 -12.79 6.51
CA TYR A 18 1.25 -12.66 5.20
C TYR A 18 1.79 -13.67 4.18
N ILE A 19 3.12 -13.86 4.12
CA ILE A 19 3.74 -14.85 3.24
C ILE A 19 3.28 -16.27 3.61
N GLN A 20 3.14 -16.58 4.90
CA GLN A 20 2.70 -17.91 5.33
C GLN A 20 1.24 -18.20 4.97
N LEU A 21 0.40 -17.18 4.87
CA LEU A 21 -0.99 -17.35 4.43
C LEU A 21 -1.08 -17.64 2.94
N TRP A 22 -0.28 -16.94 2.10
CA TRP A 22 -0.22 -17.10 0.64
C TRP A 22 -1.61 -17.21 -0.03
N ASP A 23 -2.59 -16.46 0.49
CA ASP A 23 -3.97 -16.44 0.00
C ASP A 23 -4.46 -14.99 0.07
N ASP A 24 -4.72 -14.41 -1.10
CA ASP A 24 -5.14 -13.02 -1.26
C ASP A 24 -6.48 -12.73 -0.59
N ARG A 25 -7.37 -13.73 -0.51
CA ARG A 25 -8.67 -13.64 0.16
C ARG A 25 -8.55 -13.55 1.67
N LEU A 26 -7.42 -13.98 2.23
CA LEU A 26 -7.12 -13.86 3.66
C LEU A 26 -6.26 -12.64 3.96
N VAL A 27 -5.21 -12.41 3.17
CA VAL A 27 -4.23 -11.34 3.41
C VAL A 27 -4.83 -9.97 3.12
N THR A 28 -5.60 -9.80 2.04
CA THR A 28 -6.14 -8.49 1.66
C THR A 28 -7.11 -7.92 2.70
N PRO A 29 -8.10 -8.69 3.21
CA PRO A 29 -8.97 -8.19 4.27
C PRO A 29 -8.23 -7.82 5.56
N GLN A 30 -7.20 -8.60 5.94
CA GLN A 30 -6.37 -8.28 7.11
C GLN A 30 -5.62 -6.97 6.95
N TYR A 31 -5.02 -6.75 5.77
CA TYR A 31 -4.37 -5.50 5.42
C TYR A 31 -5.35 -4.32 5.51
N LEU A 32 -6.55 -4.45 4.93
CA LEU A 32 -7.59 -3.42 5.00
C LEU A 32 -8.07 -3.14 6.43
N VAL A 33 -8.22 -4.17 7.26
CA VAL A 33 -8.58 -4.02 8.68
C VAL A 33 -7.50 -3.22 9.42
N LEU A 34 -6.22 -3.52 9.19
CA LEU A 34 -5.13 -2.80 9.85
C LEU A 34 -5.08 -1.33 9.42
N LEU A 35 -5.27 -1.05 8.12
CA LEU A 35 -5.37 0.32 7.61
C LEU A 35 -6.54 1.07 8.27
N PHE A 36 -7.71 0.43 8.35
CA PHE A 36 -8.89 1.01 8.98
C PHE A 36 -8.65 1.33 10.46
N ILE A 37 -8.05 0.40 11.22
CA ILE A 37 -7.68 0.60 12.63
C ILE A 37 -6.70 1.78 12.76
N CYS A 38 -5.70 1.88 11.88
CA CYS A 38 -4.75 2.99 11.89
C CYS A 38 -5.42 4.33 11.63
N THR A 39 -6.37 4.39 10.69
CA THR A 39 -7.17 5.60 10.41
C THR A 39 -8.00 6.01 11.63
N LEU A 40 -8.69 5.06 12.26
CA LEU A 40 -9.47 5.32 13.48
C LEU A 40 -8.60 5.78 14.64
N TYR A 41 -7.44 5.13 14.83
CA TYR A 41 -6.48 5.51 15.87
C TYR A 41 -5.95 6.93 15.66
N GLY A 42 -5.55 7.26 14.43
CA GLY A 42 -5.11 8.61 14.07
C GLY A 42 -6.17 9.65 14.41
N ARG A 43 -7.44 9.37 14.09
CA ARG A 43 -8.56 10.23 14.42
C ARG A 43 -8.74 10.39 15.92
N TYR A 44 -8.70 9.28 16.67
CA TYR A 44 -8.81 9.29 18.14
C TYR A 44 -7.70 10.11 18.80
N LYS A 45 -6.45 9.99 18.34
CA LYS A 45 -5.31 10.77 18.82
C LYS A 45 -5.19 12.18 18.23
N LYS A 46 -6.15 12.59 17.39
CA LYS A 46 -6.13 13.86 16.66
C LYS A 46 -4.79 14.05 15.91
N ASP A 47 -4.32 13.00 15.24
CA ASP A 47 -3.20 13.03 14.32
C ASP A 47 -3.76 13.04 12.89
N THR A 48 -3.91 14.25 12.33
CA THR A 48 -4.47 14.43 10.99
C THR A 48 -3.58 13.84 9.91
N ASN A 49 -2.26 13.84 10.09
CA ASN A 49 -1.33 13.29 9.11
C ASN A 49 -1.49 11.76 9.02
N MET A 50 -1.47 11.08 10.17
CA MET A 50 -1.68 9.62 10.22
C MET A 50 -3.06 9.22 9.67
N THR A 51 -4.10 9.96 10.08
CA THR A 51 -5.48 9.71 9.65
C THR A 51 -5.61 9.77 8.13
N HIS A 52 -5.04 10.81 7.51
CA HIS A 52 -5.16 11.01 6.07
C HIS A 52 -4.30 10.03 5.28
N ILE A 53 -3.06 9.75 5.69
CA ILE A 53 -2.22 8.76 5.01
C ILE A 53 -2.89 7.39 5.02
N ALA A 54 -3.25 6.90 6.21
CA ALA A 54 -3.91 5.60 6.35
C ALA A 54 -5.25 5.59 5.62
N GLY A 55 -6.02 6.68 5.71
CA GLY A 55 -7.31 6.83 5.03
C GLY A 55 -7.23 6.82 3.51
N TYR A 56 -6.27 7.53 2.90
CA TYR A 56 -6.09 7.52 1.45
C TYR A 56 -5.69 6.14 0.94
N ILE A 57 -4.76 5.49 1.63
CA ILE A 57 -4.33 4.12 1.30
C ILE A 57 -5.51 3.16 1.46
N PHE A 58 -6.25 3.25 2.56
CA PHE A 58 -7.44 2.43 2.82
C PHE A 58 -8.48 2.55 1.70
N VAL A 59 -8.81 3.78 1.29
CA VAL A 59 -9.80 4.03 0.23
C VAL A 59 -9.32 3.45 -1.10
N ALA A 60 -8.06 3.68 -1.47
CA ALA A 60 -7.51 3.16 -2.71
C ALA A 60 -7.48 1.62 -2.73
N SER A 61 -6.94 1.00 -1.69
CA SER A 61 -6.85 -0.46 -1.57
C SER A 61 -8.23 -1.13 -1.48
N SER A 62 -9.18 -0.53 -0.75
CA SER A 62 -10.55 -1.06 -0.67
C SER A 62 -11.28 -0.96 -2.00
N THR A 63 -11.05 0.10 -2.77
CA THR A 63 -11.64 0.26 -4.11
C THR A 63 -11.15 -0.84 -5.03
N THR A 64 -9.84 -1.09 -5.04
CA THR A 64 -9.25 -2.21 -5.80
C THR A 64 -9.85 -3.53 -5.36
N PHE A 65 -9.86 -3.82 -4.05
CA PHE A 65 -10.43 -5.06 -3.52
C PHE A 65 -11.88 -5.29 -3.96
N ILE A 66 -12.74 -4.27 -3.86
CA ILE A 66 -14.15 -4.37 -4.26
C ILE A 66 -14.29 -4.65 -5.77
N ILE A 67 -13.44 -4.07 -6.62
CA ILE A 67 -13.48 -4.30 -8.07
C ILE A 67 -13.20 -5.76 -8.41
N PHE A 68 -12.17 -6.34 -7.81
CA PHE A 68 -11.80 -7.74 -8.04
C PHE A 68 -12.78 -8.72 -7.39
N GLU A 69 -13.20 -8.47 -6.14
CA GLU A 69 -14.12 -9.36 -5.41
C GLU A 69 -15.52 -9.40 -6.03
N ARG A 70 -16.01 -8.27 -6.58
CA ARG A 70 -17.28 -8.24 -7.31
C ARG A 70 -17.21 -8.84 -8.71
N GLY A 71 -16.03 -9.30 -9.13
CA GLY A 71 -15.80 -9.86 -10.45
C GLY A 71 -15.98 -8.85 -11.58
N LEU A 72 -15.87 -7.53 -11.31
CA LEU A 72 -15.82 -6.52 -12.38
C LEU A 72 -14.58 -6.73 -13.25
N ILE A 73 -13.51 -7.25 -12.65
CA ILE A 73 -12.33 -7.81 -13.29
C ILE A 73 -12.07 -9.16 -12.61
N ASN A 74 -11.98 -10.24 -13.37
CA ASN A 74 -11.74 -11.57 -12.81
C ASN A 74 -10.77 -12.40 -13.68
N HIS A 75 -10.22 -13.46 -13.09
CA HIS A 75 -9.36 -14.44 -13.76
C HIS A 75 -10.08 -15.32 -14.79
N VAL A 76 -11.30 -14.92 -15.17
CA VAL A 76 -12.10 -15.63 -16.15
C VAL A 76 -12.35 -14.73 -17.36
N THR A 77 -12.53 -13.42 -17.20
CA THR A 77 -12.99 -12.53 -18.27
C THR A 77 -11.91 -11.53 -18.66
N PRO A 78 -11.50 -11.45 -19.94
CA PRO A 78 -12.01 -12.20 -21.09
C PRO A 78 -11.40 -13.59 -21.25
N GLU A 79 -12.23 -14.65 -21.27
CA GLU A 79 -11.80 -16.06 -21.37
C GLU A 79 -11.08 -16.36 -22.69
N GLU A 80 -11.46 -15.65 -23.74
CA GLU A 80 -11.03 -15.90 -25.12
C GLU A 80 -9.61 -15.38 -25.40
N ASN A 81 -9.07 -14.50 -24.55
CA ASN A 81 -7.80 -13.85 -24.79
C ASN A 81 -6.96 -13.75 -23.51
N PRO A 82 -6.12 -14.76 -23.21
CA PRO A 82 -5.31 -14.77 -22.01
C PRO A 82 -4.36 -13.57 -21.94
N LEU A 83 -3.84 -13.10 -23.08
CA LEU A 83 -2.98 -11.91 -23.15
C LEU A 83 -3.73 -10.68 -22.66
N LEU A 84 -4.95 -10.46 -23.16
CA LEU A 84 -5.79 -9.34 -22.76
C LEU A 84 -6.17 -9.44 -21.28
N GLN A 85 -6.47 -10.63 -20.80
CA GLN A 85 -6.79 -10.87 -19.40
C GLN A 85 -5.65 -10.46 -18.47
N GLY A 86 -4.42 -10.91 -18.72
CA GLY A 86 -3.27 -10.51 -17.91
C GLY A 86 -3.02 -9.01 -17.95
N ILE A 87 -3.16 -8.38 -19.11
CA ILE A 87 -3.03 -6.91 -19.24
C ILE A 87 -4.08 -6.19 -18.42
N VAL A 88 -5.34 -6.63 -18.43
CA VAL A 88 -6.42 -5.99 -17.66
C VAL A 88 -6.19 -6.15 -16.17
N ILE A 89 -5.80 -7.34 -15.70
CA ILE A 89 -5.58 -7.61 -14.27
C ILE A 89 -4.40 -6.78 -13.75
N TYR A 90 -3.20 -7.00 -14.29
CA TYR A 90 -1.99 -6.34 -13.80
C TYR A 90 -1.99 -4.85 -14.14
N GLY A 91 -2.50 -4.47 -15.30
CA GLY A 91 -2.63 -3.07 -15.71
C GLY A 91 -3.57 -2.28 -14.81
N THR A 92 -4.69 -2.87 -14.38
CA THR A 92 -5.60 -2.21 -13.43
C THR A 92 -4.96 -2.06 -12.06
N GLN A 93 -4.33 -3.11 -11.52
CA GLN A 93 -3.64 -3.02 -10.24
C GLN A 93 -2.49 -1.99 -10.28
N MET A 94 -1.72 -1.95 -11.37
CA MET A 94 -0.72 -0.93 -11.63
C MET A 94 -1.33 0.47 -11.66
N ALA A 95 -2.44 0.67 -12.38
CA ALA A 95 -3.11 1.97 -12.47
C ALA A 95 -3.58 2.47 -11.09
N PHE A 96 -4.23 1.61 -10.29
CA PHE A 96 -4.62 1.98 -8.91
C PHE A 96 -3.42 2.27 -8.01
N SER A 97 -2.33 1.53 -8.17
CA SER A 97 -1.09 1.78 -7.44
C SER A 97 -0.50 3.14 -7.81
N LEU A 98 -0.45 3.50 -9.10
CA LEU A 98 0.01 4.81 -9.57
C LEU A 98 -0.90 5.96 -9.13
N ILE A 99 -2.22 5.76 -9.14
CA ILE A 99 -3.17 6.74 -8.57
C ILE A 99 -2.85 6.98 -7.10
N THR A 100 -2.57 5.91 -6.35
CA THR A 100 -2.19 6.00 -4.93
C THR A 100 -0.87 6.77 -4.76
N VAL A 101 0.13 6.55 -5.62
CA VAL A 101 1.37 7.34 -5.65
C VAL A 101 1.05 8.83 -5.82
N CYS A 102 0.24 9.20 -6.81
CA CYS A 102 -0.15 10.59 -7.05
C CYS A 102 -0.85 11.22 -5.84
N VAL A 103 -1.80 10.49 -5.23
CA VAL A 103 -2.50 10.94 -4.02
C VAL A 103 -1.53 11.14 -2.86
N LEU A 104 -0.55 10.26 -2.69
CA LEU A 104 0.44 10.34 -1.61
C LEU A 104 1.47 11.46 -1.82
N ILE A 105 1.91 11.70 -3.06
CA ILE A 105 2.80 12.83 -3.40
C ILE A 105 2.12 14.17 -3.10
N PHE A 106 0.86 14.32 -3.50
CA PHE A 106 0.10 15.56 -3.29
C PHE A 106 -0.72 15.54 -1.99
N ARG A 107 -0.42 14.62 -1.07
CA ARG A 107 -1.27 14.39 0.11
C ARG A 107 -1.43 15.63 0.97
N VAL A 108 -0.40 16.48 1.10
CA VAL A 108 -0.43 17.66 1.98
C VAL A 108 -1.42 18.68 1.42
N GLN A 109 -1.37 18.92 0.11
CA GLN A 109 -2.29 19.80 -0.61
C GLN A 109 -3.72 19.26 -0.53
N LEU A 110 -3.92 17.97 -0.83
CA LEU A 110 -5.23 17.30 -0.74
C LEU A 110 -5.80 17.35 0.68
N SER A 111 -4.95 17.08 1.67
CA SER A 111 -5.34 17.10 3.09
C SER A 111 -5.77 18.49 3.55
N ARG A 112 -5.06 19.53 3.12
CA ARG A 112 -5.41 20.92 3.44
C ARG A 112 -6.73 21.32 2.78
N LEU A 113 -6.98 20.85 1.56
CA LEU A 113 -8.25 21.07 0.87
C LEU A 113 -9.43 20.44 1.64
N ILE A 114 -9.26 19.21 2.15
CA ILE A 114 -10.32 18.44 2.81
C ILE A 114 -10.54 18.91 4.27
N SER A 115 -9.49 18.94 5.08
CA SER A 115 -9.62 19.14 6.54
C SER A 115 -9.39 20.58 6.98
N LYS A 116 -8.80 21.45 6.15
CA LYS A 116 -8.41 22.83 6.49
C LYS A 116 -7.64 22.98 7.81
N SER A 117 -7.03 21.90 8.30
CA SER A 117 -6.35 21.90 9.60
C SER A 117 -4.93 22.48 9.47
N PRO A 118 -4.52 23.39 10.38
CA PRO A 118 -3.15 23.90 10.39
C PRO A 118 -2.11 22.84 10.82
N GLN A 119 -2.56 21.72 11.41
CA GLN A 119 -1.69 20.63 11.88
C GLN A 119 -1.19 19.71 10.74
N ILE A 120 -1.58 20.00 9.49
CA ILE A 120 -1.19 19.21 8.32
C ILE A 120 0.21 19.64 7.88
N GLN A 121 1.14 18.70 8.04
CA GLN A 121 2.56 18.93 7.80
C GLN A 121 3.15 17.80 6.95
N LEU A 122 4.21 18.15 6.23
CA LEU A 122 5.06 17.16 5.58
C LEU A 122 5.83 16.40 6.65
N THR A 123 5.77 15.07 6.60
CA THR A 123 6.41 14.13 7.51
C THR A 123 7.46 13.31 6.77
N ASN A 124 8.39 12.69 7.49
CA ASN A 124 9.34 11.76 6.85
C ASN A 124 8.63 10.54 6.23
N PHE A 125 7.42 10.21 6.72
CA PHE A 125 6.61 9.12 6.19
C PHE A 125 6.02 9.41 4.81
N ASP A 126 5.90 10.68 4.38
CA ASP A 126 5.50 11.03 3.00
C ASP A 126 6.38 10.34 2.00
N GLY A 127 7.70 10.40 2.23
CA GLY A 127 8.72 9.74 1.42
C GLY A 127 8.46 8.25 1.31
N ILE A 128 8.33 7.58 2.45
CA ILE A 128 8.26 6.13 2.53
C ILE A 128 7.03 5.60 1.79
N PHE A 129 5.84 6.14 2.06
CA PHE A 129 4.61 5.55 1.53
C PHE A 129 4.50 5.64 0.01
N HIS A 130 4.80 6.78 -0.61
CA HIS A 130 4.70 6.85 -2.08
C HIS A 130 5.73 5.93 -2.76
N TRP A 131 6.93 5.78 -2.18
CA TRP A 131 7.93 4.83 -2.68
C TRP A 131 7.47 3.37 -2.59
N LEU A 132 6.73 2.98 -1.55
CA LEU A 132 6.12 1.65 -1.46
C LEU A 132 5.12 1.40 -2.60
N PHE A 133 4.33 2.39 -2.97
CA PHE A 133 3.38 2.26 -4.08
C PHE A 133 4.05 2.39 -5.46
N ILE A 134 5.18 3.09 -5.58
CA ILE A 134 6.05 3.01 -6.78
C ILE A 134 6.57 1.58 -6.93
N TYR A 135 7.06 0.98 -5.85
CA TYR A 135 7.50 -0.42 -5.83
C TYR A 135 6.37 -1.37 -6.26
N CYS A 136 5.16 -1.26 -5.69
CA CYS A 136 4.01 -2.08 -6.13
C CYS A 136 3.71 -1.91 -7.62
N SER A 137 3.73 -0.67 -8.12
CA SER A 137 3.49 -0.38 -9.54
C SER A 137 4.54 -1.04 -10.44
N LEU A 138 5.80 -1.05 -10.01
CA LEU A 138 6.88 -1.73 -10.71
C LEU A 138 6.69 -3.25 -10.72
N ILE A 139 6.30 -3.86 -9.60
CA ILE A 139 6.00 -5.29 -9.54
C ILE A 139 4.85 -5.65 -10.49
N TYR A 140 3.77 -4.87 -10.51
CA TYR A 140 2.66 -5.11 -11.43
C TYR A 140 3.08 -4.93 -12.90
N LEU A 141 3.92 -3.95 -13.20
CA LEU A 141 4.47 -3.77 -14.55
C LEU A 141 5.31 -4.99 -14.96
N LEU A 142 6.21 -5.47 -14.09
CA LEU A 142 7.05 -6.63 -14.36
C LEU A 142 6.22 -7.91 -14.53
N ALA A 143 5.24 -8.14 -13.65
CA ALA A 143 4.32 -9.28 -13.77
C ALA A 143 3.54 -9.23 -15.09
N MET A 144 3.07 -8.04 -15.51
CA MET A 144 2.42 -7.86 -16.80
C MET A 144 3.35 -8.17 -17.97
N LEU A 145 4.60 -7.69 -17.93
CA LEU A 145 5.59 -7.94 -18.98
C LEU A 145 5.97 -9.42 -19.08
N GLU A 146 6.17 -10.10 -17.95
CA GLU A 146 6.41 -11.55 -17.91
C GLU A 146 5.21 -12.33 -18.43
N HIS A 147 3.98 -11.92 -18.07
CA HIS A 147 2.76 -12.53 -18.61
C HIS A 147 2.64 -12.36 -20.14
N ILE A 148 3.00 -11.19 -20.68
CA ILE A 148 3.08 -10.96 -22.14
C ILE A 148 4.15 -11.86 -22.75
N ALA A 149 5.34 -11.96 -22.15
CA ALA A 149 6.42 -12.83 -22.62
C ALA A 149 6.01 -14.30 -22.64
N TRP A 150 5.31 -14.76 -21.60
CA TRP A 150 4.80 -16.12 -21.49
C TRP A 150 3.72 -16.41 -22.54
N THR A 151 2.74 -15.51 -22.68
CA THR A 151 1.56 -15.75 -23.54
C THR A 151 1.85 -15.51 -25.02
N TYR A 152 2.55 -14.43 -25.35
CA TYR A 152 2.75 -14.00 -26.74
C TYR A 152 4.06 -14.51 -27.34
N PHE A 153 5.15 -14.48 -26.56
CA PHE A 153 6.48 -14.92 -27.02
C PHE A 153 6.81 -16.37 -26.63
N ASN A 154 5.92 -17.06 -25.92
CA ASN A 154 6.07 -18.45 -25.45
C ASN A 154 7.34 -18.67 -24.59
N MET A 155 7.81 -17.64 -23.89
CA MET A 155 9.00 -17.66 -23.03
C MET A 155 8.68 -18.26 -21.66
N LYS A 156 8.37 -19.57 -21.63
CA LYS A 156 7.87 -20.25 -20.42
C LYS A 156 8.81 -20.25 -19.21
N SER A 157 10.09 -19.97 -19.39
CA SER A 157 11.08 -19.91 -18.32
C SER A 157 11.16 -18.55 -17.61
N TRP A 158 10.42 -17.54 -18.09
CA TRP A 158 10.51 -16.17 -17.60
C TRP A 158 9.26 -15.81 -16.77
N THR A 159 9.14 -16.45 -15.61
CA THR A 159 7.99 -16.34 -14.69
C THR A 159 8.40 -16.01 -13.26
N LEU A 160 9.63 -15.52 -13.03
CA LEU A 160 10.15 -15.31 -11.68
C LEU A 160 9.29 -14.33 -10.88
N ILE A 161 8.93 -13.19 -11.48
CA ILE A 161 8.08 -12.20 -10.83
C ILE A 161 6.64 -12.67 -10.90
N TYR A 162 6.19 -13.20 -12.03
CA TYR A 162 4.83 -13.69 -12.22
C TYR A 162 4.42 -14.76 -11.19
N ASP A 163 5.30 -15.69 -10.84
CA ASP A 163 4.99 -16.77 -9.88
C ASP A 163 5.08 -16.30 -8.42
N ASN A 164 5.80 -15.21 -8.15
CA ASN A 164 6.07 -14.72 -6.78
C ASN A 164 5.43 -13.34 -6.50
N PHE A 165 4.62 -12.82 -7.43
CA PHE A 165 4.16 -11.43 -7.37
C PHE A 165 3.38 -11.13 -6.09
N GLU A 166 2.53 -12.07 -5.64
CA GLU A 166 1.75 -11.93 -4.41
C GLU A 166 2.66 -11.73 -3.20
N GLY A 167 3.68 -12.58 -3.04
CA GLY A 167 4.66 -12.45 -1.97
C GLY A 167 5.38 -11.10 -1.99
N LEU A 168 5.76 -10.61 -3.17
CA LEU A 168 6.40 -9.30 -3.34
C LEU A 168 5.46 -8.16 -2.93
N ILE A 169 4.18 -8.22 -3.31
CA ILE A 169 3.16 -7.25 -2.89
C ILE A 169 2.91 -7.33 -1.38
N TYR A 170 2.86 -8.53 -0.80
CA TYR A 170 2.65 -8.71 0.64
C TYR A 170 3.80 -8.14 1.47
N ILE A 171 5.04 -8.21 0.98
CA ILE A 171 6.17 -7.52 1.60
C ILE A 171 5.93 -6.01 1.63
N SER A 172 5.47 -5.41 0.53
CA SER A 172 5.13 -3.98 0.48
C SER A 172 4.00 -3.63 1.46
N TRP A 173 2.98 -4.46 1.55
CA TRP A 173 1.88 -4.27 2.50
C TRP A 173 2.33 -4.39 3.95
N ALA A 174 3.22 -5.34 4.27
CA ALA A 174 3.81 -5.46 5.59
C ALA A 174 4.66 -4.23 5.96
N LEU A 175 5.45 -3.72 5.01
CA LEU A 175 6.20 -2.46 5.18
C LEU A 175 5.26 -1.27 5.37
N CYS A 176 4.15 -1.21 4.65
CA CYS A 176 3.12 -0.20 4.81
C CYS A 176 2.51 -0.26 6.22
N CYS A 177 2.13 -1.45 6.69
CA CYS A 177 1.60 -1.67 8.03
C CYS A 177 2.61 -1.23 9.10
N GLY A 178 3.86 -1.68 8.98
CA GLY A 178 4.91 -1.31 9.92
C GLY A 178 5.26 0.17 9.89
N GLY A 179 5.20 0.83 8.72
CA GLY A 179 5.33 2.27 8.60
C GLY A 179 4.24 3.01 9.37
N LEU A 180 2.99 2.56 9.25
CA LEU A 180 1.86 3.13 10.01
C LEU A 180 1.97 2.88 11.51
N LEU A 181 2.39 1.68 11.92
CA LEU A 181 2.66 1.37 13.33
C LEU A 181 3.80 2.24 13.88
N THR A 182 4.85 2.47 13.09
CA THR A 182 5.94 3.36 13.49
C THR A 182 5.43 4.79 13.68
N MET A 183 4.60 5.27 12.76
CA MET A 183 3.97 6.58 12.89
C MET A 183 3.07 6.65 14.13
N MET A 184 2.34 5.58 14.44
CA MET A 184 1.52 5.45 15.65
C MET A 184 2.32 5.61 16.93
N ILE A 185 3.50 4.98 16.97
CA ILE A 185 4.41 4.97 18.13
C ILE A 185 5.14 6.32 18.26
N CYS A 186 5.60 6.90 17.15
CA CYS A 186 6.42 8.12 17.14
C CYS A 186 5.60 9.43 17.12
N SER A 187 4.29 9.38 16.89
CA SER A 187 3.39 10.55 16.85
C SER A 187 3.51 11.50 18.07
N PRO A 188 3.67 11.01 19.33
CA PRO A 188 3.84 11.89 20.50
C PRO A 188 5.13 12.72 20.44
N GLU A 189 6.24 12.13 20.00
CA GLU A 189 7.54 12.81 19.89
C GLU A 189 7.52 13.86 18.77
N LEU A 190 6.89 13.54 17.64
CA LEU A 190 6.72 14.45 16.50
C LEU A 190 5.93 15.71 16.88
N LYS A 191 4.84 15.56 17.65
CA LYS A 191 4.05 16.71 18.15
C LYS A 191 4.86 17.62 19.07
N SER A 192 5.73 17.06 19.92
CA SER A 192 6.57 17.86 20.82
C SER A 192 7.64 18.67 20.08
N ASN A 193 8.21 18.09 19.01
CA ASN A 193 9.26 18.72 18.23
C ASN A 193 8.72 19.79 17.27
N SER A 194 7.51 19.61 16.73
CA SER A 194 6.84 20.66 15.94
C SER A 194 6.51 21.88 16.79
N GLN A 195 6.04 21.71 18.03
CA GLN A 195 5.79 22.83 18.94
C GLN A 195 7.07 23.60 19.30
N LYS A 196 8.20 22.91 19.52
CA LYS A 196 9.49 23.58 19.82
C LYS A 196 10.00 24.46 18.68
N ARG A 197 9.78 24.07 17.42
CA ARG A 197 10.23 24.84 16.24
C ARG A 197 9.36 26.07 15.96
N GLU A 198 8.11 26.09 16.42
CA GLU A 198 7.24 27.27 16.27
C GLU A 198 7.52 28.34 17.36
N THR A 199 8.24 27.99 18.42
CA THR A 199 8.60 28.90 19.53
C THR A 199 10.04 29.43 19.48
N SER A 200 10.83 29.05 18.48
CA SER A 200 12.23 29.47 18.27
C SER A 200 12.36 30.36 17.04
#